data_AF-A0A382X6J5-F1
#
_entry.id   AF-A0A382X6J5-F1
#
_cell.length_a   1.000
_cell.length_b   1.000
_cell.length_c   1.000
_cell.angle_alpha   90.00
_cell.angle_beta   90.00
_cell.angle_gamma   90.00
#
_symmetry.space_group_name_H-M   'P 1'
#
loop_
_entity.id
_entity.type
_entity.pdbx_description
1 polymer ?
#
loop_
_entity_poly.entity_id
_entity_poly.type
_entity_poly.pdbx_seq_one_letter_code
_entity_poly.pdbx_strand_id
1 'polypeptide(L)'
;VFSRIVNLFKNPQVVFGFLQLGIGVSALMIVPLFENIPFFNRWIYENWSMDFITIQWSVFLIIFCFLFVPTFFMGGQFPVVVRHIVSRLDSLGRSVGKVYASNTFGTIFGSFLAGFILVPLIGVQNTIFIAVAMNLFLGFALLVSSKDLSLNNKIYILPGILISCFLYANSIDPWDKSIISSGSYMPYRIGDLSE
;
A
#
# COMPACT_ATOMS: atom_id res chain seq x y z
N VAL A 1 -18.20 3.10 6.08
CA VAL A 1 -18.49 2.43 4.79
C VAL A 1 -18.35 0.91 4.91
N PHE A 2 -17.14 0.37 5.12
CA PHE A 2 -16.93 -1.09 5.20
C PHE A 2 -17.77 -1.81 6.26
N SER A 3 -17.92 -1.29 7.48
CA SER A 3 -18.77 -1.92 8.51
C SER A 3 -20.25 -2.07 8.11
N ARG A 4 -20.75 -1.24 7.19
CA ARG A 4 -22.15 -1.28 6.71
C ARG A 4 -22.28 -2.20 5.49
N ILE A 5 -21.30 -2.16 4.59
CA ILE A 5 -21.24 -3.03 3.40
C ILE A 5 -20.86 -4.46 3.78
N VAL A 6 -20.16 -4.65 4.90
CA VAL A 6 -19.73 -5.95 5.39
C VAL A 6 -20.89 -6.92 5.51
N ASN A 7 -22.10 -6.49 5.85
CA ASN A 7 -23.27 -7.38 5.92
C ASN A 7 -23.74 -7.92 4.55
N LEU A 8 -23.36 -7.28 3.45
CA LEU A 8 -23.72 -7.65 2.08
C LEU A 8 -22.80 -8.72 1.47
N PHE A 9 -21.63 -8.96 2.06
CA PHE A 9 -20.66 -9.88 1.46
C PHE A 9 -21.05 -11.34 1.72
N LYS A 10 -21.11 -12.16 0.67
CA LYS A 10 -21.39 -13.60 0.81
C LYS A 10 -20.21 -14.37 1.40
N ASN A 11 -18.97 -13.99 1.04
CA ASN A 11 -17.77 -14.67 1.50
C ASN A 11 -16.69 -13.68 2.00
N PRO A 12 -16.54 -13.55 3.34
CA PRO A 12 -15.52 -12.68 3.94
C PRO A 12 -14.09 -13.02 3.52
N GLN A 13 -13.77 -14.28 3.26
CA GLN A 13 -12.42 -14.71 2.85
C GLN A 13 -12.06 -14.14 1.46
N VAL A 14 -13.00 -14.21 0.51
CA VAL A 14 -12.81 -13.68 -0.85
C VAL A 14 -12.63 -12.17 -0.81
N VAL A 15 -13.46 -11.46 -0.03
CA VAL A 15 -13.33 -10.01 0.15
C VAL A 15 -11.99 -9.66 0.75
N PHE A 16 -11.55 -10.39 1.79
CA PHE A 16 -10.24 -10.16 2.39
C PHE A 16 -9.10 -10.36 1.39
N GLY A 17 -9.19 -11.40 0.54
CA GLY A 17 -8.24 -11.62 -0.55
C GLY A 17 -8.17 -10.45 -1.54
N PHE A 18 -9.32 -9.91 -1.96
CA PHE A 18 -9.35 -8.73 -2.83
C PHE A 18 -8.84 -7.46 -2.16
N LEU A 19 -9.10 -7.26 -0.87
CA LEU A 19 -8.53 -6.12 -0.13
C LEU A 19 -7.00 -6.18 -0.12
N GLN A 20 -6.43 -7.37 0.09
CA GLN A 20 -4.98 -7.59 0.12
C GLN A 20 -4.34 -7.37 -1.26
N LEU A 21 -4.96 -7.89 -2.32
CA LEU A 21 -4.55 -7.57 -3.68
C LEU A 21 -4.66 -6.07 -3.98
N GLY A 22 -5.76 -5.43 -3.56
CA GLY A 22 -5.97 -3.99 -3.74
C GLY A 22 -4.88 -3.16 -3.09
N ILE A 23 -4.48 -3.49 -1.86
CA ILE A 23 -3.36 -2.83 -1.16
C ILE A 23 -2.06 -3.04 -1.94
N GLY A 24 -1.73 -4.28 -2.29
CA GLY A 24 -0.47 -4.60 -2.99
C GLY A 24 -0.37 -3.91 -4.36
N VAL A 25 -1.41 -4.01 -5.20
CA VAL A 25 -1.44 -3.41 -6.53
C VAL A 25 -1.41 -1.88 -6.45
N SER A 26 -2.22 -1.27 -5.59
CA SER A 26 -2.23 0.19 -5.46
C SER A 26 -0.90 0.72 -4.94
N ALA A 27 -0.32 0.09 -3.92
CA ALA A 27 1.02 0.45 -3.43
C ALA A 27 2.09 0.31 -4.53
N LEU A 28 2.06 -0.76 -5.31
CA LEU A 28 3.00 -0.97 -6.42
C LEU A 28 2.91 0.15 -7.48
N MET A 29 1.70 0.55 -7.84
CA MET A 29 1.47 1.64 -8.81
C MET A 29 1.94 3.00 -8.30
N ILE A 30 1.99 3.19 -6.98
CA ILE A 30 2.43 4.44 -6.35
C ILE A 30 3.96 4.55 -6.29
N VAL A 31 4.70 3.44 -6.26
CA VAL A 31 6.18 3.45 -6.16
C VAL A 31 6.87 4.35 -7.19
N PRO A 32 6.63 4.25 -8.50
CA PRO A 32 7.31 5.11 -9.47
C PRO A 32 6.81 6.57 -9.42
N LEU A 33 5.63 6.82 -8.86
CA LEU A 33 5.11 8.17 -8.71
C LEU A 33 5.81 8.96 -7.58
N PHE A 34 6.39 8.26 -6.59
CA PHE A 34 7.06 8.90 -5.46
C PHE A 34 8.30 9.72 -5.86
N GLU A 35 9.09 9.22 -6.81
CA GLU A 35 10.27 9.93 -7.33
C GLU A 35 9.90 11.22 -8.09
N ASN A 36 8.66 11.29 -8.60
CA ASN A 36 8.16 12.45 -9.32
C ASN A 36 7.63 13.57 -8.40
N ILE A 37 7.49 13.32 -7.09
CA ILE A 37 6.94 14.31 -6.14
C ILE A 37 7.81 15.59 -6.09
N PRO A 38 9.15 15.54 -5.94
CA PRO A 38 9.98 16.74 -5.92
C PRO A 38 9.88 17.57 -7.20
N PHE A 39 9.80 16.91 -8.36
CA PHE A 39 9.63 17.58 -9.66
C PHE A 39 8.28 18.28 -9.78
N PHE A 40 7.21 17.63 -9.34
CA PHE A 40 5.87 18.23 -9.36
C PHE A 40 5.78 19.41 -8.39
N ASN A 41 6.39 19.29 -7.20
CA ASN A 41 6.50 20.42 -6.27
C ASN A 41 7.24 21.58 -6.93
N ARG A 42 8.41 21.33 -7.54
CA ARG A 42 9.17 22.37 -8.27
C ARG A 42 8.33 23.05 -9.34
N TRP A 43 7.58 22.28 -10.13
CA TRP A 43 6.71 22.85 -11.18
C TRP A 43 5.66 23.80 -10.58
N ILE A 44 5.07 23.48 -9.42
CA ILE A 44 4.14 24.37 -8.72
C ILE A 44 4.86 25.63 -8.21
N TYR A 45 6.04 25.47 -7.63
CA TYR A 45 6.89 26.58 -7.17
C TYR A 45 7.19 27.58 -8.30
N GLU A 46 7.48 27.09 -9.51
CA GLU A 46 7.85 27.94 -10.66
C GLU A 46 6.65 28.61 -11.33
N ASN A 47 5.45 28.00 -11.30
CA ASN A 47 4.32 28.44 -12.13
C ASN A 47 3.17 29.16 -11.39
N TRP A 48 2.99 28.94 -10.09
CA TRP A 48 1.79 29.43 -9.38
C TRP A 48 2.08 30.57 -8.41
N SER A 49 2.90 30.34 -7.39
CA SER A 49 3.39 31.37 -6.46
C SER A 49 4.27 30.71 -5.39
N MET A 50 5.26 31.44 -4.86
CA MET A 50 6.12 30.96 -3.76
C MET A 50 5.43 31.05 -2.38
N ASP A 51 4.10 31.15 -2.34
CA ASP A 51 3.39 31.24 -1.07
C ASP A 51 3.33 29.87 -0.37
N PHE A 52 3.76 29.87 0.89
CA PHE A 52 3.87 28.66 1.71
C PHE A 52 2.56 27.87 1.78
N ILE A 53 1.42 28.55 1.83
CA ILE A 53 0.11 27.91 1.98
C ILE A 53 -0.25 27.13 0.71
N THR A 54 -0.06 27.73 -0.47
CA THR A 54 -0.34 27.08 -1.75
C THR A 54 0.48 25.79 -1.91
N ILE A 55 1.79 25.85 -1.63
CA ILE A 55 2.67 24.68 -1.71
C ILE A 55 2.23 23.59 -0.74
N GLN A 56 1.89 23.95 0.50
CA GLN A 56 1.46 22.97 1.51
C GLN A 56 0.16 22.26 1.12
N TRP A 57 -0.81 22.99 0.54
CA TRP A 57 -2.04 22.40 0.02
C TRP A 57 -1.80 21.47 -1.17
N SER A 58 -0.90 21.83 -2.07
CA SER A 58 -0.52 20.97 -3.19
C SER A 58 0.13 19.67 -2.72
N VAL A 59 1.12 19.75 -1.84
CA VAL A 59 1.77 18.57 -1.24
C VAL A 59 0.75 17.69 -0.53
N PHE A 60 -0.14 18.30 0.27
CA PHE A 60 -1.21 17.59 0.95
C PHE A 60 -2.10 16.83 -0.05
N LEU A 61 -2.58 17.49 -1.10
CA LEU A 61 -3.46 16.86 -2.09
C LEU A 61 -2.78 15.71 -2.84
N ILE A 62 -1.50 15.86 -3.20
CA ILE A 62 -0.72 14.80 -3.86
C ILE A 62 -0.61 13.58 -2.95
N ILE A 63 -0.14 13.78 -1.72
CA ILE A 63 0.05 12.71 -0.74
C ILE A 63 -1.31 12.07 -0.40
N PHE A 64 -2.35 12.89 -0.23
CA PHE A 64 -3.72 12.40 0.00
C PHE A 64 -4.17 11.50 -1.14
N CYS A 65 -4.06 11.94 -2.40
CA CYS A 65 -4.44 11.14 -3.57
C CYS A 65 -3.65 9.83 -3.65
N PHE A 66 -2.34 9.86 -3.36
CA PHE A 66 -1.50 8.67 -3.39
C PHE A 66 -1.90 7.70 -2.28
N LEU A 67 -2.06 8.17 -1.05
CA LEU A 67 -2.36 7.29 0.08
C LEU A 67 -3.83 6.87 0.15
N PHE A 68 -4.76 7.62 -0.44
CA PHE A 68 -6.19 7.37 -0.30
C PHE A 68 -6.57 5.95 -0.72
N VAL A 69 -6.12 5.50 -1.89
CA VAL A 69 -6.48 4.19 -2.43
C VAL A 69 -6.00 3.02 -1.54
N PRO A 70 -4.69 2.87 -1.23
CA PRO A 70 -4.23 1.77 -0.38
C PRO A 70 -4.81 1.85 1.04
N THR A 71 -4.91 3.04 1.62
CA THR A 71 -5.45 3.21 2.99
C THR A 71 -6.95 2.93 3.06
N PHE A 72 -7.71 3.24 2.00
CA PHE A 72 -9.12 2.88 1.91
C PHE A 72 -9.31 1.36 1.96
N PHE A 73 -8.50 0.60 1.22
CA PHE A 73 -8.53 -0.87 1.29
C PHE A 73 -8.10 -1.40 2.66
N MET A 74 -7.08 -0.81 3.29
CA MET A 74 -6.66 -1.15 4.66
C MET A 74 -7.81 -0.99 5.67
N GLY A 75 -8.60 0.09 5.56
CA GLY A 75 -9.76 0.33 6.43
C GLY A 75 -10.83 -0.77 6.37
N GLY A 76 -10.86 -1.57 5.31
CA GLY A 76 -11.78 -2.71 5.15
C GLY A 76 -11.33 -3.99 5.85
N GLN A 77 -10.04 -4.12 6.19
CA GLN A 77 -9.47 -5.38 6.68
C GLN A 77 -10.09 -5.83 8.01
N PHE A 78 -10.13 -4.93 8.99
CA PHE A 78 -10.60 -5.26 10.33
C PHE A 78 -12.08 -5.70 10.36
N PRO A 79 -13.03 -4.95 9.77
CA PRO A 79 -14.43 -5.39 9.70
C PRO A 79 -14.63 -6.75 9.03
N VAL A 80 -13.86 -7.05 7.98
CA VAL A 80 -13.97 -8.32 7.24
C VAL A 80 -13.45 -9.50 8.05
N VAL A 81 -12.29 -9.33 8.71
CA VAL A 81 -11.70 -10.36 9.58
C VAL A 81 -12.57 -10.65 10.78
N VAL A 82 -13.11 -9.62 11.43
CA VAL A 82 -14.04 -9.79 12.57
C VAL A 82 -15.27 -10.57 12.14
N ARG A 83 -15.87 -10.27 10.98
CA ARG A 83 -17.01 -11.04 10.47
C ARG A 83 -16.66 -12.49 10.14
N HIS A 84 -15.44 -12.76 9.71
CA HIS A 84 -15.00 -14.13 9.41
C HIS A 84 -14.83 -14.99 10.69
N ILE A 85 -14.35 -14.38 11.78
CA ILE A 85 -14.00 -15.10 13.01
C ILE A 85 -15.17 -15.16 14.00
N VAL A 86 -16.05 -14.15 14.01
CA VAL A 86 -17.19 -14.11 14.93
C VAL A 86 -18.33 -14.96 14.39
N SER A 87 -18.57 -16.11 15.04
CA SER A 87 -19.69 -17.01 14.73
C SER A 87 -20.87 -16.87 15.70
N ARG A 88 -20.63 -16.36 16.93
CA ARG A 88 -21.66 -16.18 17.98
C ARG A 88 -21.44 -14.88 18.76
N LEU A 89 -22.55 -14.20 19.11
CA LEU A 89 -22.56 -12.94 19.87
C LEU A 89 -21.84 -13.07 21.23
N ASP A 90 -22.02 -14.20 21.92
CA ASP A 90 -21.39 -14.47 23.23
C ASP A 90 -19.85 -14.48 23.18
N SER A 91 -19.29 -14.75 22.00
CA SER A 91 -17.83 -14.79 21.78
C SER A 91 -17.27 -13.50 21.16
N LEU A 92 -18.11 -12.52 20.86
CA LEU A 92 -17.75 -11.32 20.09
C LEU A 92 -16.57 -10.58 20.72
N GLY A 93 -16.66 -10.24 22.01
CA GLY A 93 -15.61 -9.50 22.71
C GLY A 93 -14.26 -10.22 22.69
N ARG A 94 -14.24 -11.54 22.93
CA ARG A 94 -13.02 -12.35 22.92
C ARG A 94 -12.42 -12.46 21.52
N SER A 95 -13.25 -12.65 20.49
CA SER A 95 -12.80 -12.77 19.10
C SER A 95 -12.26 -11.45 18.57
N VAL A 96 -12.96 -10.33 18.82
CA VAL A 96 -12.49 -8.98 18.46
C VAL A 96 -11.19 -8.67 19.20
N GLY A 97 -11.10 -8.97 20.50
CA GLY A 97 -9.89 -8.78 21.28
C GLY A 97 -8.69 -9.56 20.72
N LYS A 98 -8.88 -10.81 20.29
CA LYS A 98 -7.83 -11.62 19.64
C LYS A 98 -7.37 -11.01 18.31
N VAL A 99 -8.30 -10.56 17.47
CA VAL A 99 -7.97 -9.91 16.19
C VAL A 99 -7.19 -8.62 16.43
N TYR A 100 -7.64 -7.82 17.39
CA TYR A 100 -6.98 -6.57 17.76
C TYR A 100 -5.57 -6.83 18.32
N ALA A 101 -5.42 -7.77 19.26
CA ALA A 101 -4.12 -8.14 19.81
C ALA A 101 -3.15 -8.63 18.71
N SER A 102 -3.64 -9.43 17.76
CA SER A 102 -2.84 -9.92 16.63
C SER A 102 -2.41 -8.77 15.70
N ASN A 103 -3.30 -7.81 15.43
CA ASN A 103 -2.98 -6.61 14.65
C ASN A 103 -1.92 -5.77 15.36
N THR A 104 -2.09 -5.51 16.67
CA THR A 104 -1.13 -4.73 17.45
C THR A 104 0.24 -5.40 17.48
N PHE A 105 0.30 -6.70 17.78
CA PHE A 105 1.56 -7.44 17.79
C PHE A 105 2.24 -7.42 16.41
N GLY A 106 1.48 -7.69 15.34
CA GLY A 106 1.99 -7.62 13.97
C GLY A 106 2.46 -6.23 13.56
N THR A 107 1.78 -5.17 14.01
CA THR A 107 2.16 -3.78 13.74
C THR A 107 3.44 -3.39 14.48
N ILE A 108 3.59 -3.79 15.74
CA ILE A 108 4.81 -3.58 16.52
C ILE A 108 5.98 -4.32 15.86
N PHE A 109 5.81 -5.62 15.58
CA PHE A 109 6.85 -6.43 14.97
C PHE A 109 7.20 -5.95 13.55
N GLY A 110 6.20 -5.63 12.74
CA GLY A 110 6.36 -5.14 11.38
C GLY A 110 7.01 -3.77 11.31
N SER A 111 6.62 -2.82 12.17
CA SER A 111 7.26 -1.50 12.22
C SER A 111 8.70 -1.58 12.71
N PHE A 112 9.00 -2.45 13.68
CA PHE A 112 10.37 -2.72 14.10
C PHE A 112 11.21 -3.31 12.96
N LEU A 113 10.72 -4.38 12.32
CA LEU A 113 11.41 -5.05 11.22
C LEU A 113 11.61 -4.10 10.03
N ALA A 114 10.59 -3.33 9.66
CA ALA A 114 10.70 -2.37 8.56
C ALA A 114 11.69 -1.24 8.90
N GLY A 115 11.51 -0.55 10.04
CA GLY A 115 12.27 0.65 10.37
C GLY A 115 13.72 0.39 10.77
N PHE A 116 13.99 -0.71 11.48
CA PHE A 116 15.32 -0.96 12.07
C PHE A 116 16.14 -2.02 11.34
N ILE A 117 15.51 -2.85 10.50
CA ILE A 117 16.21 -3.96 9.82
C ILE A 117 16.13 -3.78 8.30
N LEU A 118 14.93 -3.78 7.72
CA LEU A 118 14.77 -3.77 6.26
C LEU A 118 15.20 -2.44 5.65
N VAL A 119 14.70 -1.31 6.15
CA VAL A 119 15.04 0.01 5.60
C VAL A 119 16.56 0.28 5.65
N PRO A 120 17.28 0.02 6.76
CA PRO A 120 18.73 0.19 6.78
C PRO A 120 19.51 -0.77 5.87
N LEU A 121 19.06 -2.03 5.75
CA LEU A 121 19.81 -3.06 5.00
C LEU A 121 19.58 -2.99 3.49
N ILE A 122 18.34 -2.76 3.07
CA ILE A 122 17.93 -2.87 1.65
C ILE A 122 17.28 -1.60 1.11
N GLY A 123 17.06 -0.58 1.95
CA GLY A 123 16.44 0.68 1.56
C GLY A 123 14.91 0.68 1.60
N VAL A 124 14.33 1.88 1.54
CA VAL A 124 12.87 2.09 1.63
C VAL A 124 12.12 1.44 0.47
N GLN A 125 12.57 1.65 -0.76
CA GLN A 125 11.89 1.12 -1.96
C GLN A 125 11.80 -0.41 -1.95
N ASN A 126 12.91 -1.11 -1.67
CA ASN A 126 12.90 -2.57 -1.58
C ASN A 126 12.05 -3.08 -0.42
N THR A 127 12.03 -2.35 0.71
CA THR A 127 11.14 -2.67 1.83
C THR A 127 9.66 -2.58 1.42
N ILE A 128 9.30 -1.57 0.61
CA ILE A 128 7.95 -1.44 0.04
C ILE A 128 7.66 -2.61 -0.91
N PHE A 129 8.59 -3.00 -1.77
CA PHE A 129 8.39 -4.16 -2.66
C PHE A 129 8.17 -5.47 -1.90
N ILE A 130 8.87 -5.68 -0.78
CA ILE A 130 8.62 -6.84 0.10
C ILE A 130 7.19 -6.76 0.67
N ALA A 131 6.77 -5.61 1.18
CA ALA A 131 5.42 -5.43 1.71
C ALA A 131 4.34 -5.66 0.64
N VAL A 132 4.56 -5.16 -0.58
CA VAL A 132 3.71 -5.41 -1.75
C VAL A 132 3.63 -6.91 -2.04
N ALA A 133 4.78 -7.58 -2.13
CA ALA A 133 4.85 -9.02 -2.40
C ALA A 133 4.09 -9.83 -1.34
N MET A 134 4.21 -9.48 -0.05
CA MET A 134 3.48 -10.13 1.03
C MET A 134 1.96 -9.94 0.90
N ASN A 135 1.49 -8.72 0.60
CA ASN A 135 0.06 -8.45 0.39
C ASN A 135 -0.48 -9.20 -0.83
N LEU A 136 0.25 -9.18 -1.95
CA LEU A 136 -0.13 -9.88 -3.17
C LEU A 136 -0.18 -11.39 -2.96
N PHE A 137 0.84 -11.96 -2.30
CA PHE A 137 0.90 -13.38 -1.99
C PHE A 137 -0.24 -13.82 -1.06
N LEU A 138 -0.49 -13.07 0.02
CA LEU A 138 -1.58 -13.38 0.94
C LEU A 138 -2.94 -13.28 0.23
N GLY A 139 -3.16 -12.23 -0.54
CA GLY A 139 -4.38 -12.04 -1.32
C GLY A 139 -4.62 -13.20 -2.30
N PHE A 140 -3.59 -13.59 -3.04
CA PHE A 140 -3.62 -14.73 -3.94
C PHE A 140 -3.94 -16.04 -3.22
N ALA A 141 -3.22 -16.35 -2.13
CA ALA A 141 -3.40 -17.58 -1.35
C ALA A 141 -4.84 -17.71 -0.81
N LEU A 142 -5.41 -16.60 -0.33
CA LEU A 142 -6.78 -16.56 0.17
C LEU A 142 -7.81 -16.83 -0.94
N LEU A 143 -7.61 -16.25 -2.13
CA LEU A 143 -8.52 -16.40 -3.26
C LEU A 143 -8.44 -17.81 -3.89
N VAL A 144 -7.24 -18.37 -4.02
CA VAL A 144 -7.07 -19.76 -4.51
C VAL A 144 -7.72 -20.76 -3.55
N SER A 145 -7.58 -20.55 -2.24
CA SER A 145 -8.15 -21.42 -1.21
C SER A 145 -9.68 -21.30 -1.09
N SER A 146 -10.28 -20.23 -1.61
CA SER A 146 -11.73 -20.03 -1.54
C SER A 146 -12.50 -20.95 -2.48
N LYS A 147 -13.66 -21.46 -2.08
CA LYS A 147 -14.48 -22.37 -2.92
C LYS A 147 -15.35 -21.63 -3.95
N ASP A 148 -15.50 -20.32 -3.81
CA ASP A 148 -16.47 -19.54 -4.58
C ASP A 148 -15.94 -19.02 -5.92
N LEU A 149 -14.62 -19.06 -6.13
CA LEU A 149 -14.00 -18.67 -7.39
C LEU A 149 -13.95 -19.85 -8.38
N SER A 150 -14.28 -19.56 -9.64
CA SER A 150 -14.19 -20.55 -10.73
C SER A 150 -12.74 -21.03 -10.92
N LEU A 151 -12.60 -22.26 -11.40
CA LEU A 151 -11.28 -22.86 -11.66
C LEU A 151 -10.44 -22.02 -12.63
N ASN A 152 -11.09 -21.44 -13.65
CA ASN A 152 -10.43 -20.58 -14.64
C ASN A 152 -9.82 -19.32 -13.99
N ASN A 153 -10.51 -18.70 -13.03
CA ASN A 153 -9.98 -17.52 -12.34
C ASN A 153 -8.74 -17.88 -11.52
N LYS A 154 -8.73 -19.08 -10.92
CA LYS A 154 -7.59 -19.56 -10.12
C LYS A 154 -6.38 -19.94 -10.95
N ILE A 155 -6.59 -20.53 -12.13
CA ILE A 155 -5.52 -21.05 -12.97
C ILE A 155 -4.92 -19.97 -13.86
N TYR A 156 -5.74 -19.09 -14.44
CA TYR A 156 -5.27 -18.14 -15.46
C TYR A 156 -5.19 -16.71 -14.94
N ILE A 157 -6.26 -16.21 -14.32
CA ILE A 157 -6.38 -14.78 -14.00
C ILE A 157 -5.48 -14.41 -12.81
N LEU A 158 -5.58 -15.14 -11.70
CA LEU A 158 -4.83 -14.81 -10.49
C LEU A 158 -3.30 -14.92 -10.69
N PRO A 159 -2.76 -15.99 -11.32
CA PRO A 159 -1.32 -16.05 -11.61
C PRO A 159 -0.90 -15.00 -12.63
N GLY A 160 -1.74 -14.71 -13.63
CA GLY A 160 -1.49 -13.65 -14.61
C GLY A 160 -1.33 -12.27 -13.96
N ILE A 161 -2.17 -11.94 -12.99
CA ILE A 161 -2.05 -10.70 -12.20
C ILE A 161 -0.73 -10.69 -11.42
N LEU A 162 -0.39 -11.77 -10.70
CA LEU A 162 0.86 -11.84 -9.95
C LEU A 162 2.09 -11.69 -10.85
N ILE A 163 2.11 -12.38 -11.99
CA ILE A 163 3.20 -12.28 -12.97
C ILE A 163 3.29 -10.86 -13.52
N SER A 164 2.15 -10.25 -13.86
CA SER A 164 2.12 -8.86 -14.37
C SER A 164 2.65 -7.87 -13.33
N CYS A 165 2.23 -8.01 -12.06
CA CYS A 165 2.75 -7.20 -10.96
C CYS A 165 4.25 -7.43 -10.75
N PHE A 166 4.73 -8.68 -10.85
CA PHE A 166 6.14 -8.99 -10.73
C PHE A 166 6.96 -8.37 -11.87
N LEU A 167 6.53 -8.52 -13.12
CA LEU A 167 7.20 -7.91 -14.28
C LEU A 167 7.21 -6.39 -14.17
N TYR A 168 6.09 -5.78 -13.77
CA TYR A 168 6.03 -4.34 -13.55
C TYR A 168 6.96 -3.89 -12.43
N ALA A 169 7.03 -4.61 -11.31
CA ALA A 169 7.96 -4.31 -10.21
C ALA A 169 9.43 -4.33 -10.67
N ASN A 170 9.80 -5.28 -11.54
CA ASN A 170 11.16 -5.36 -12.09
C ASN A 170 11.45 -4.29 -13.17
N SER A 171 10.42 -3.65 -13.73
CA SER A 171 10.58 -2.54 -14.67
C SER A 171 10.76 -1.18 -13.99
N ILE A 172 10.57 -1.10 -12.67
CA ILE A 172 10.72 0.14 -11.90
C ILE A 172 12.19 0.30 -11.53
N ASP A 173 12.78 1.41 -11.96
CA ASP A 173 14.15 1.75 -11.62
C ASP A 173 14.31 2.05 -10.12
N PRO A 174 15.50 1.79 -9.54
CA PRO A 174 15.81 2.23 -8.18
C PRO A 174 15.76 3.75 -8.09
N TRP A 175 15.07 4.27 -7.08
CA TRP A 175 14.93 5.70 -6.84
C TRP A 175 16.28 6.38 -6.66
N ASP A 176 16.44 7.55 -7.29
CA ASP A 176 17.59 8.40 -7.03
C ASP A 176 17.48 9.04 -5.63
N LYS A 177 18.39 8.66 -4.74
CA LYS A 177 18.47 9.16 -3.36
C LYS A 177 18.72 10.67 -3.33
N SER A 178 19.40 11.23 -4.33
CA SER A 178 19.68 12.66 -4.39
C SER A 178 18.40 13.47 -4.66
N ILE A 179 17.51 12.96 -5.51
CA ILE A 179 16.21 13.57 -5.83
C ILE A 179 15.26 13.44 -4.64
N ILE A 180 15.16 12.25 -4.02
CA ILE A 180 14.22 12.05 -2.91
C ILE A 180 14.64 12.85 -1.65
N SER A 181 15.94 13.02 -1.42
CA SER A 181 16.44 13.78 -0.27
C SER A 181 16.48 15.30 -0.50
N SER A 182 16.28 15.78 -1.74
CA SER A 182 16.33 17.21 -2.04
C SER A 182 15.14 18.00 -1.51
N GLY A 183 14.05 17.31 -1.16
CA GLY A 183 12.80 17.94 -0.73
C GLY A 183 12.18 18.85 -1.80
N SER A 184 11.22 19.68 -1.40
CA SER A 184 10.54 20.63 -2.29
C SER A 184 11.44 21.79 -2.74
N TYR A 185 12.58 21.97 -2.08
CA TYR A 185 13.57 23.01 -2.36
C TYR A 185 14.80 22.41 -3.05
N MET A 186 14.58 21.54 -4.04
CA MET A 186 15.64 21.00 -4.88
C MET A 186 16.56 22.15 -5.28
N PRO A 187 17.79 22.25 -4.74
CA PRO A 187 18.66 23.34 -5.10
C PRO A 187 19.01 23.14 -6.57
N TYR A 188 19.30 24.22 -7.26
CA TYR A 188 19.84 24.34 -8.62
C TYR A 188 21.13 23.52 -8.91
N ARG A 189 21.45 22.55 -8.05
CA ARG A 189 22.69 21.77 -7.95
C ARG A 189 22.97 20.81 -9.11
N ILE A 190 22.03 20.62 -10.04
CA ILE A 190 22.31 19.88 -11.28
C ILE A 190 22.86 20.83 -12.37
N GLY A 191 22.61 22.14 -12.27
CA GLY A 191 23.25 23.15 -13.13
C GLY A 191 24.67 23.54 -12.66
N ASP A 192 24.89 23.53 -11.34
CA ASP A 192 26.17 24.00 -10.74
C ASP A 192 27.24 22.89 -10.58
N LEU A 193 26.97 21.65 -10.99
CA LEU A 193 27.97 20.57 -11.04
C LEU A 193 28.65 20.46 -12.42
N SER A 194 28.27 21.33 -13.36
CA SER A 194 28.83 21.43 -14.71
C SER A 194 29.61 22.72 -14.97
N GLU A 195 30.06 23.40 -13.90
CA GLU A 195 31.08 24.47 -14.00
C GLU A 195 32.37 24.07 -13.25
#